data_AF-A0A1Q3WUG7-F1
#
_entry.id   AF-A0A1Q3WUG7-F1
#
_cell.length_a   1.000
_cell.length_b   1.000
_cell.length_c   1.000
_cell.angle_alpha   90.00
_cell.angle_beta   90.00
_cell.angle_gamma   90.00
#
_symmetry.space_group_name_H-M   'P 1'
#
loop_
_entity.id
_entity.type
_entity.pdbx_description
1 polymer ?
#
loop_
_entity_poly.entity_id
_entity_poly.type
_entity_poly.pdbx_seq_one_letter_code
_entity_poly.pdbx_strand_id
1 'polypeptide(L)'
;MNWLLVTADFHSNYSRLVKCLNDLGAKHNPPDQGKPCATQFAIGPLVSLVNAMKQELERLVLDVDQYHEPDSTNQDEYYTKLADHTRTIRALNRQANTLLQLATLPSTRQ
;
A
#
# COMPACT_ATOMS: atom_id res chain seq x y z
N MET A 1 -7.73 -17.14 9.30
CA MET A 1 -6.84 -16.07 8.80
C MET A 1 -7.09 -15.91 7.31
N ASN A 2 -7.74 -14.83 6.86
CA ASN A 2 -8.06 -14.67 5.43
C ASN A 2 -6.99 -13.79 4.76
N TRP A 3 -5.89 -14.41 4.33
CA TRP A 3 -4.76 -13.72 3.71
C TRP A 3 -5.14 -13.11 2.35
N LEU A 4 -5.97 -13.81 1.56
CA LEU A 4 -6.49 -13.36 0.26
C LEU A 4 -7.20 -12.01 0.35
N LEU A 5 -8.09 -11.85 1.34
CA LEU A 5 -8.80 -10.58 1.55
C LEU A 5 -7.83 -9.44 1.89
N VAL A 6 -6.85 -9.73 2.75
CA VAL A 6 -5.84 -8.76 3.18
C VAL A 6 -4.96 -8.31 2.00
N THR A 7 -4.59 -9.23 1.12
CA THR A 7 -3.85 -8.91 -0.12
C THR A 7 -4.71 -8.19 -1.16
N ALA A 8 -6.01 -8.46 -1.24
CA ALA A 8 -6.92 -7.73 -2.12
C ALA A 8 -7.07 -6.26 -1.70
N ASP A 9 -7.29 -6.01 -0.41
CA ASP A 9 -7.31 -4.66 0.18
C ASP A 9 -5.98 -3.93 -0.09
N PHE A 10 -4.88 -4.67 -0.01
CA PHE A 10 -3.55 -4.13 -0.26
C PHE A 10 -3.35 -3.68 -1.70
N HIS A 11 -3.72 -4.51 -2.67
CA HIS A 11 -3.66 -4.14 -4.08
C HIS A 11 -4.52 -2.90 -4.38
N SER A 12 -5.73 -2.83 -3.81
CA SER A 12 -6.62 -1.69 -3.95
C SER A 12 -6.00 -0.40 -3.40
N ASN A 13 -5.46 -0.46 -2.18
CA ASN A 13 -4.82 0.69 -1.53
C ASN A 13 -3.57 1.15 -2.27
N TYR A 14 -2.71 0.22 -2.68
CA TYR A 14 -1.50 0.51 -3.45
C TYR A 14 -1.85 1.24 -4.75
N SER A 15 -2.83 0.72 -5.50
CA SER A 15 -3.28 1.32 -6.77
C SER A 15 -3.80 2.76 -6.58
N ARG A 16 -4.56 2.99 -5.50
CA ARG A 16 -5.09 4.32 -5.17
C ARG A 16 -3.96 5.30 -4.81
N LEU A 17 -2.98 4.87 -4.01
CA LEU A 17 -1.85 5.71 -3.63
C LEU A 17 -0.97 6.07 -4.83
N VAL A 18 -0.68 5.10 -5.70
CA VAL A 18 0.07 5.35 -6.95
C VAL A 18 -0.66 6.36 -7.84
N LYS A 19 -1.99 6.22 -7.97
CA LYS A 19 -2.80 7.20 -8.72
C LYS A 19 -2.71 8.60 -8.09
N CYS A 20 -2.81 8.70 -6.76
CA CYS A 20 -2.64 9.98 -6.05
C CYS A 20 -1.26 10.60 -6.31
N LEU A 21 -0.17 9.82 -6.32
CA LEU A 21 1.17 10.31 -6.66
C LEU A 21 1.25 10.83 -8.09
N ASN A 22 0.69 10.09 -9.04
CA ASN A 22 0.70 10.48 -10.46
C ASN A 22 -0.11 11.76 -10.69
N ASP A 23 -1.27 11.89 -10.04
CA ASP A 23 -2.11 13.08 -10.13
C ASP A 23 -1.42 14.32 -9.51
N LEU A 24 -0.66 14.13 -8.41
CA LEU A 24 0.15 15.19 -7.80
C LEU A 24 1.36 15.57 -8.68
N GLY A 25 2.02 14.59 -9.29
CA GLY A 25 3.13 14.81 -10.23
C GLY A 25 2.69 15.54 -11.49
N ALA A 26 1.49 15.24 -12.02
CA ALA A 26 0.92 15.90 -13.19
C ALA A 26 0.47 17.36 -12.91
N LYS A 27 -0.01 17.65 -11.68
CA LYS A 27 -0.31 19.02 -11.21
C LYS A 27 0.94 19.89 -10.99
N HIS A 28 2.11 19.26 -11.02
CA HIS A 28 3.43 19.78 -11.42
C HIS A 28 3.52 20.99 -12.36
N ASN A 29 2.69 20.95 -13.41
CA ASN A 29 2.72 21.85 -14.58
C ASN A 29 1.54 22.84 -14.53
N PRO A 30 1.74 24.17 -14.62
CA PRO A 30 0.63 25.14 -14.57
C PRO A 30 0.09 25.49 -15.97
N PRO A 31 -1.15 26.01 -16.10
CA PRO A 31 -2.39 25.65 -15.40
C PRO A 31 -3.57 25.47 -16.39
N ASP A 32 -4.50 24.54 -16.15
CA ASP A 32 -5.89 24.81 -16.52
C ASP A 32 -6.94 24.04 -15.71
N GLN A 33 -8.00 24.78 -15.42
CA GLN A 33 -9.26 24.47 -14.74
C GLN A 33 -9.59 23.00 -14.40
N GLY A 34 -9.19 22.56 -13.21
CA GLY A 34 -9.79 21.39 -12.57
C GLY A 34 -9.43 21.37 -11.10
N LYS A 35 -10.44 21.42 -10.21
CA LYS A 35 -10.29 21.57 -8.75
C LYS A 35 -8.99 20.93 -8.23
N PRO A 36 -8.05 21.73 -7.68
CA PRO A 36 -6.82 21.19 -7.11
C PRO A 36 -7.21 20.18 -6.03
N CYS A 37 -6.47 19.08 -5.97
CA CYS A 37 -6.62 18.16 -4.84
C CYS A 37 -6.08 18.98 -3.68
N ALA A 38 -6.99 19.55 -2.89
CA ALA A 38 -6.68 20.62 -1.97
C ALA A 38 -6.13 19.98 -0.70
N THR A 39 -4.84 19.64 -0.72
CA THR A 39 -4.14 19.27 0.51
C THR A 39 -2.63 19.40 0.30
N GLN A 40 -2.00 20.16 1.20
CA GLN A 40 -0.57 20.13 1.50
C GLN A 40 -0.21 18.73 2.04
N PHE A 41 -0.33 17.72 1.20
CA PHE A 41 0.00 16.36 1.58
C PHE A 41 1.51 16.19 1.47
N ALA A 42 2.16 15.75 2.55
CA ALA A 42 3.58 15.46 2.51
C ALA A 42 3.79 14.28 1.54
N ILE A 43 4.26 14.58 0.33
CA ILE A 43 4.51 13.60 -0.73
C ILE A 43 5.51 12.54 -0.25
N GLY A 44 6.49 12.94 0.57
CA GLY A 44 7.50 12.05 1.15
C GLY A 44 6.92 10.83 1.86
N PRO A 45 6.10 11.00 2.93
CA PRO A 45 5.40 9.89 3.58
C PRO A 45 4.62 8.97 2.64
N LEU A 46 4.02 9.50 1.57
CA LEU A 46 3.23 8.72 0.63
C LEU A 46 4.12 7.88 -0.30
N VAL A 47 5.22 8.46 -0.80
CA VAL A 47 6.26 7.74 -1.55
C VAL A 47 6.89 6.64 -0.70
N SER A 48 7.24 6.95 0.56
CA SER A 48 7.80 5.97 1.51
C SER A 48 6.84 4.81 1.75
N LEU A 49 5.54 5.09 1.91
CA LEU A 49 4.54 4.04 2.09
C LEU A 49 4.40 3.15 0.85
N VAL A 50 4.33 3.74 -0.34
CA VAL A 50 4.27 2.98 -1.61
C VAL A 50 5.50 2.09 -1.79
N ASN A 51 6.70 2.58 -1.43
CA ASN A 51 7.92 1.79 -1.46
C ASN A 51 7.89 0.63 -0.45
N ALA A 52 7.45 0.88 0.79
CA ALA A 52 7.32 -0.17 1.80
C ALA A 52 6.31 -1.24 1.37
N MET A 53 5.20 -0.82 0.75
CA MET A 53 4.22 -1.74 0.18
C MET A 53 4.81 -2.60 -0.94
N LYS A 54 5.56 -1.99 -1.87
CA LYS A 54 6.22 -2.72 -2.95
C LYS A 54 7.22 -3.75 -2.41
N GLN A 55 8.08 -3.37 -1.47
CA GLN A 55 9.07 -4.27 -0.87
C GLN A 55 8.44 -5.46 -0.15
N GLU A 56 7.30 -5.26 0.52
CA GLU A 56 6.60 -6.35 1.19
C GLU A 56 5.99 -7.35 0.20
N LEU A 57 5.50 -6.89 -0.96
CA LEU A 57 5.06 -7.77 -2.03
C LEU A 57 6.21 -8.59 -2.62
N GLU A 58 7.34 -7.92 -2.91
CA GLU A 58 8.53 -8.60 -3.44
C GLU A 58 9.01 -9.69 -2.48
N ARG A 59 9.03 -9.40 -1.17
CA ARG A 59 9.35 -10.41 -0.15
C ARG A 59 8.34 -11.55 -0.09
N LEU A 60 7.04 -11.25 -0.07
CA LEU A 60 6.00 -12.28 -0.04
C LEU A 60 6.09 -13.21 -1.25
N VAL A 61 6.32 -12.68 -2.45
CA VAL A 61 6.46 -13.50 -3.67
C VAL A 61 7.70 -14.39 -3.58
N LEU A 62 8.85 -13.83 -3.18
CA LEU A 62 10.08 -14.60 -3.01
C LEU A 62 9.92 -15.71 -1.97
N ASP A 63 9.27 -15.42 -0.86
CA ASP A 63 9.04 -16.41 0.18
C ASP A 63 8.04 -17.47 -0.31
N VAL A 64 6.92 -17.12 -0.95
CA VAL A 64 5.97 -18.10 -1.50
C VAL A 64 6.58 -18.97 -2.61
N ASP A 65 7.36 -18.39 -3.53
CA ASP A 65 8.00 -19.13 -4.63
C ASP A 65 9.04 -20.14 -4.12
N GLN A 66 9.72 -19.85 -3.00
CA GLN A 66 10.67 -20.76 -2.38
C GLN A 66 10.02 -22.04 -1.83
N TYR A 67 8.70 -22.06 -1.61
CA TYR A 67 7.98 -23.19 -1.01
C TYR A 67 7.12 -23.97 -2.02
N HIS A 68 7.48 -23.96 -3.30
CA HIS A 68 6.68 -24.62 -4.36
C HIS A 68 6.51 -26.15 -4.14
N GLU A 69 7.38 -26.78 -3.35
CA GLU A 69 7.16 -28.12 -2.76
C GLU A 69 7.53 -28.08 -1.26
N PRO A 70 6.57 -27.92 -0.35
CA PRO A 70 6.86 -28.01 1.07
C PRO A 70 7.14 -29.47 1.40
N ASP A 71 8.42 -29.84 1.47
CA ASP A 71 8.83 -30.95 2.33
C ASP A 71 8.19 -30.69 3.71
N SER A 72 7.48 -31.67 4.24
CA SER A 72 6.68 -31.57 5.47
C SER A 72 7.43 -30.97 6.67
N THR A 73 8.75 -31.00 6.62
CA THR A 73 9.69 -30.44 7.61
C THR A 73 9.64 -28.91 7.72
N ASN A 74 9.25 -28.19 6.66
CA ASN A 74 9.32 -26.71 6.60
C ASN A 74 7.94 -26.03 6.60
N GLN A 75 6.86 -26.79 6.78
CA GLN A 75 5.50 -26.29 6.66
C GLN A 75 5.15 -25.27 7.79
N ASP A 76 5.67 -25.47 9.00
CA ASP A 76 5.47 -24.54 10.11
C ASP A 76 6.19 -23.20 9.90
N GLU A 77 7.38 -23.24 9.30
CA GLU A 77 8.12 -22.02 8.96
C GLU A 77 7.38 -21.23 7.87
N TYR A 78 6.84 -21.92 6.86
CA TYR A 78 6.02 -21.31 5.81
C TYR A 78 4.79 -20.59 6.39
N TYR A 79 4.02 -21.26 7.26
CA TYR A 79 2.84 -20.62 7.86
C TYR A 79 3.21 -19.47 8.80
N THR A 80 4.34 -19.55 9.49
CA THR A 80 4.88 -18.46 10.29
C THR A 80 5.19 -17.24 9.42
N LYS A 81 5.94 -17.43 8.32
CA LYS A 81 6.27 -16.35 7.37
C LYS A 81 5.02 -15.74 6.76
N LEU A 82 4.08 -16.57 6.28
CA LEU A 82 2.81 -16.10 5.73
C LEU A 82 1.99 -15.31 6.77
N ALA A 83 2.06 -15.71 8.04
CA ALA A 83 1.39 -15.00 9.11
C ALA A 83 2.02 -13.61 9.36
N ASP A 84 3.34 -13.53 9.35
CA ASP A 84 4.09 -12.30 9.50
C ASP A 84 3.85 -11.34 8.32
N HIS A 85 3.89 -11.82 7.09
CA HIS A 85 3.51 -11.02 5.91
C HIS A 85 2.10 -10.47 6.05
N THR A 86 1.13 -11.33 6.40
CA THR A 86 -0.27 -10.90 6.58
C THR A 86 -0.38 -9.81 7.65
N ARG A 87 0.40 -9.88 8.73
CA ARG A 87 0.43 -8.85 9.78
C ARG A 87 1.01 -7.54 9.26
N THR A 88 2.11 -7.58 8.52
CA THR A 88 2.74 -6.41 7.91
C THR A 88 1.83 -5.75 6.89
N ILE A 89 1.21 -6.53 5.99
CA ILE A 89 0.26 -6.07 4.98
C ILE A 89 -0.95 -5.39 5.64
N ARG A 90 -1.48 -5.92 6.75
CA ARG A 90 -2.55 -5.24 7.50
C ARG A 90 -2.11 -3.88 8.06
N ALA A 91 -0.89 -3.78 8.59
CA ALA A 91 -0.37 -2.52 9.11
C ALA A 91 -0.24 -1.48 7.98
N LEU A 92 0.31 -1.90 6.84
CA LEU A 92 0.43 -1.05 5.65
C LEU A 92 -0.94 -0.61 5.11
N ASN A 93 -1.93 -1.51 5.09
CA ASN A 93 -3.30 -1.16 4.70
C ASN A 93 -3.95 -0.13 5.62
N ARG A 94 -3.72 -0.23 6.93
CA ARG A 94 -4.22 0.79 7.88
C ARG A 94 -3.59 2.14 7.60
N GLN A 95 -2.28 2.20 7.41
CA GLN A 95 -1.58 3.44 7.07
C GLN A 95 -2.07 4.03 5.75
N ALA A 96 -2.23 3.20 4.72
CA ALA A 96 -2.74 3.62 3.42
C ALA A 96 -4.15 4.20 3.53
N ASN A 97 -5.05 3.54 4.25
CA ASN A 97 -6.39 4.05 4.48
C ASN A 97 -6.40 5.37 5.23
N THR A 98 -5.59 5.53 6.28
CA THR A 98 -5.46 6.80 7.00
C THR A 98 -5.00 7.92 6.06
N LEU A 99 -3.95 7.68 5.26
CA LEU A 99 -3.47 8.70 4.32
C LEU A 99 -4.49 9.03 3.25
N LEU A 100 -5.16 8.02 2.69
CA LEU A 100 -6.22 8.21 1.69
C LEU A 100 -7.40 9.00 2.27
N GLN A 101 -7.80 8.74 3.51
CA GLN A 101 -8.84 9.50 4.21
C GLN A 101 -8.42 10.97 4.38
N LEU A 102 -7.20 11.22 4.86
CA LEU A 102 -6.66 12.56 5.02
C LEU A 102 -6.60 13.33 3.69
N ALA A 103 -6.27 12.64 2.59
CA ALA A 103 -6.26 13.24 1.25
C ALA A 103 -7.67 13.59 0.73
N THR A 104 -8.69 12.87 1.19
CA THR A 104 -10.11 13.11 0.83
C THR A 104 -10.84 14.06 1.77
N LEU A 105 -10.23 14.49 2.88
CA LEU A 105 -10.85 15.45 3.78
C LEU A 105 -11.10 16.76 3.02
N PRO A 106 -12.35 17.29 3.02
CA PRO A 106 -12.61 18.58 2.45
C PRO A 106 -11.75 19.61 3.19
N SER A 107 -11.04 20.46 2.44
CA SER A 107 -10.33 21.59 3.06
C SER A 107 -11.37 22.43 3.80
N THR A 108 -11.38 22.35 5.13
CA THR A 108 -12.14 23.26 5.97
C THR A 108 -11.48 24.62 5.82
N ARG A 109 -11.88 25.37 4.79
CA ARG A 109 -11.73 26.82 4.76
C ARG A 109 -12.74 27.35 5.78
N GLN A 110 -12.24 27.73 6.96
CA GLN A 110 -12.83 28.82 7.73
C GLN A 110 -12.04 30.08 7.43
#